data_AF-A0A2D5QHN3-F1
#
_entry.id   AF-A0A2D5QHN3-F1
#
_cell.length_a   1.000
_cell.length_b   1.000
_cell.length_c   1.000
_cell.angle_alpha   90.00
_cell.angle_beta   90.00
_cell.angle_gamma   90.00
#
_symmetry.space_group_name_H-M   'P 1'
#
loop_
_entity.id
_entity.type
_entity.pdbx_description
1 polymer ?
#
loop_
_entity_poly.entity_id
_entity_poly.type
_entity_poly.pdbx_seq_one_letter_code
_entity_poly.pdbx_strand_id
1 'polypeptide(L)'
;MQALPVIVGFGGYNAAGRSSSHQAFRRLVLESLSQEEQEQTIVSLACLMKLVSWNDQFYEDYQEERLTQTQVAKKYKDLVLKGTLIRRLEDNLFDPKKVYGHKRVVVESKDKENIFFKIAKRDLPSVIPDQWDIKYLDGDVCEVGIENSVDFLIPTYTEQAVKAGGQLPTGFDPSAQYNSRFHPRGLQLALLGASDALASIGIPWEKIASSVHPDEVGVYGTSIMGQVSKEGLGGLLQARLLGERTTSKQYAMGLNTMPADFINAYVVGSVGHTAAITGACASFLYVLQGAVQDIKSGRRRVAIIGSAEAGLTPAVMEGFTSMG
;
A
#
# COMPACT_ATOMS: atom_id res chain seq x y z
N MET A 1 15.99 -27.83 -27.65
CA MET A 1 16.29 -27.88 -26.21
C MET A 1 15.56 -26.70 -25.58
N GLN A 2 14.65 -26.91 -24.63
CA GLN A 2 13.93 -25.80 -23.98
C GLN A 2 14.81 -25.17 -22.89
N ALA A 3 14.82 -23.84 -22.79
CA ALA A 3 15.51 -23.16 -21.71
C ALA A 3 14.89 -23.54 -20.35
N LEU A 4 15.73 -23.79 -19.34
CA LEU A 4 15.29 -24.02 -17.96
C LEU A 4 15.22 -22.67 -17.23
N PRO A 5 14.04 -22.21 -16.78
CA PRO A 5 13.95 -21.02 -15.94
C PRO A 5 14.66 -21.27 -14.60
N VAL A 6 15.55 -20.36 -14.22
CA VAL A 6 16.29 -20.40 -12.95
C VAL A 6 16.04 -19.10 -12.17
N ILE A 7 15.87 -19.21 -10.86
CA ILE A 7 15.75 -18.04 -9.98
C ILE A 7 17.16 -17.57 -9.65
N VAL A 8 17.56 -16.41 -10.18
CA VAL A 8 18.90 -15.82 -9.99
C VAL A 8 18.93 -14.73 -8.93
N GLY A 9 17.77 -14.31 -8.43
CA GLY A 9 17.61 -13.31 -7.38
C GLY A 9 16.16 -13.29 -6.88
N PHE A 10 15.97 -12.85 -5.64
CA PHE A 10 14.66 -12.67 -5.03
C PHE A 10 14.73 -11.59 -3.95
N GLY A 11 13.63 -10.85 -3.79
CA GLY A 11 13.55 -9.72 -2.87
C GLY A 11 12.11 -9.26 -2.68
N GLY A 12 11.91 -8.29 -1.81
CA GLY A 12 10.57 -7.84 -1.43
C GLY A 12 10.45 -7.51 0.06
N TYR A 13 9.30 -6.96 0.44
CA TYR A 13 9.00 -6.60 1.81
C TYR A 13 7.63 -7.13 2.22
N ASN A 14 7.55 -7.73 3.39
CA ASN A 14 6.30 -8.17 4.01
C ASN A 14 6.34 -7.95 5.53
N ALA A 15 5.41 -8.53 6.27
CA ALA A 15 5.33 -8.36 7.72
C ALA A 15 6.55 -8.91 8.49
N ALA A 16 7.31 -9.84 7.91
CA ALA A 16 8.55 -10.38 8.47
C ALA A 16 9.80 -9.56 8.10
N GLY A 17 9.66 -8.53 7.25
CA GLY A 17 10.76 -7.64 6.85
C GLY A 17 11.18 -7.83 5.39
N ARG A 18 12.45 -7.53 5.10
CA ARG A 18 13.08 -7.67 3.77
C ARG A 18 13.20 -9.15 3.40
N SER A 19 13.01 -9.51 2.14
CA SER A 19 13.01 -10.91 1.71
C SER A 19 14.39 -11.38 1.27
N SER A 20 15.15 -10.53 0.57
CA SER A 20 16.49 -10.85 0.09
C SER A 20 17.43 -11.29 1.21
N SER A 21 18.41 -12.14 0.87
CA SER A 21 19.31 -12.79 1.83
C SER A 21 18.58 -13.54 2.95
N HIS A 22 17.38 -14.03 2.67
CA HIS A 22 16.53 -14.80 3.60
C HIS A 22 16.15 -14.06 4.89
N GLN A 23 16.22 -12.72 4.96
CA GLN A 23 15.98 -11.97 6.21
C GLN A 23 14.57 -12.22 6.77
N ALA A 24 13.53 -12.13 5.94
CA ALA A 24 12.15 -12.42 6.32
C ALA A 24 11.96 -13.89 6.73
N PHE A 25 12.62 -14.82 6.04
CA PHE A 25 12.59 -16.24 6.42
C PHE A 25 13.21 -16.45 7.80
N ARG A 26 14.38 -15.86 8.07
CA ARG A 26 15.04 -15.91 9.37
C ARG A 26 14.16 -15.35 10.49
N ARG A 27 13.38 -14.30 10.22
CA ARG A 27 12.39 -13.79 11.19
C ARG A 27 11.28 -14.80 11.49
N LEU A 28 10.84 -15.59 10.51
CA LEU A 28 9.78 -16.60 10.70
C LEU A 28 10.23 -17.79 11.55
N VAL A 29 11.49 -18.19 11.43
CA VAL A 29 12.05 -19.36 12.14
C VAL A 29 13.09 -18.96 13.19
N LEU A 30 12.96 -17.76 13.75
CA LEU A 30 14.00 -17.10 14.54
C LEU A 30 14.53 -18.00 15.67
N GLU A 31 13.64 -18.66 16.39
CA GLU A 31 13.98 -19.56 17.50
C GLU A 31 14.76 -20.82 17.09
N SER A 32 14.74 -21.18 15.81
CA SER A 32 15.48 -22.32 15.25
C SER A 32 16.88 -21.95 14.76
N LEU A 33 17.22 -20.67 14.73
CA LEU A 33 18.51 -20.18 14.25
C LEU A 33 19.58 -20.21 15.34
N SER A 34 20.84 -20.22 14.92
CA SER A 34 21.96 -19.99 15.84
C SER A 34 21.84 -18.62 16.53
N GLN A 35 22.48 -18.45 17.69
CA GLN A 35 22.45 -17.17 18.41
C GLN A 35 22.97 -16.02 17.55
N GLU A 36 24.03 -16.25 16.78
CA GLU A 36 24.59 -15.26 15.86
C GLU A 36 23.58 -14.81 14.79
N GLU A 37 22.90 -15.75 14.14
CA GLU A 37 21.90 -15.45 13.12
C GLU A 37 20.65 -14.76 13.72
N GLN A 38 20.27 -15.12 14.95
CA GLN A 38 19.22 -14.41 15.68
C GLN A 38 19.61 -12.96 15.90
N GLU A 39 20.83 -12.70 16.40
CA GLU A 39 21.34 -11.35 16.63
C GLU A 39 21.37 -10.54 15.33
N GLN A 40 21.92 -11.11 14.25
CA GLN A 40 21.95 -10.46 12.93
C GLN A 40 20.54 -10.10 12.42
N THR A 41 19.57 -11.02 12.59
CA THR A 41 18.19 -10.81 12.13
C THR A 41 17.51 -9.70 12.93
N ILE A 42 17.69 -9.69 14.27
CA ILE A 42 17.14 -8.64 15.12
C ILE A 42 17.76 -7.29 14.79
N VAL A 43 19.08 -7.21 14.59
CA VAL A 43 19.75 -5.95 14.24
C VAL A 43 19.30 -5.44 12.87
N SER A 44 19.18 -6.32 11.87
CA SER A 44 18.68 -5.94 10.55
C SER A 44 17.27 -5.36 10.62
N LEU A 45 16.38 -6.00 11.38
CA LEU A 45 15.02 -5.51 11.60
C LEU A 45 14.99 -4.21 12.42
N ALA A 46 15.83 -4.07 13.45
CA ALA A 46 15.93 -2.85 14.23
C ALA A 46 16.33 -1.64 13.36
N CYS A 47 17.23 -1.83 12.39
CA CYS A 47 17.56 -0.82 11.39
C CYS A 47 16.38 -0.51 10.48
N LEU A 48 15.70 -1.54 9.96
CA LEU A 48 14.54 -1.39 9.07
C LEU A 48 13.37 -0.66 9.76
N MET A 49 13.18 -0.92 11.05
CA MET A 49 12.19 -0.31 11.93
C MET A 49 12.60 1.09 12.42
N LYS A 50 13.78 1.59 12.02
CA LYS A 50 14.37 2.87 12.44
C LYS A 50 14.56 3.01 13.95
N LEU A 51 14.75 1.89 14.66
CA LEU A 51 15.08 1.88 16.10
C LEU A 51 16.55 2.26 16.33
N VAL A 52 17.39 1.90 15.37
CA VAL A 52 18.81 2.26 15.30
C VAL A 52 19.19 2.60 13.87
N SER A 53 20.29 3.33 13.70
CA SER A 53 20.93 3.60 12.42
C SER A 53 22.39 3.16 12.44
N TRP A 54 22.93 2.77 11.30
CA TRP A 54 24.33 2.38 11.16
C TRP A 54 25.15 3.58 10.66
N ASN A 55 26.26 3.90 11.34
CA ASN A 55 27.14 5.03 11.02
C ASN A 55 28.56 4.61 10.56
N ASP A 56 28.66 3.46 9.89
CA ASP A 56 29.92 2.83 9.44
C ASP A 56 30.82 2.26 10.54
N GLN A 57 30.54 2.52 11.81
CA GLN A 57 31.32 1.99 12.94
C GLN A 57 30.46 1.34 14.02
N PHE A 58 29.34 1.97 14.38
CA PHE A 58 28.45 1.54 15.44
C PHE A 58 26.99 1.69 15.01
N TYR A 59 26.11 1.07 15.79
CA TYR A 59 24.69 1.39 15.73
C TYR A 59 24.40 2.53 16.69
N GLU A 60 23.55 3.46 16.28
CA GLU A 60 23.16 4.63 17.06
C GLU A 60 21.64 4.66 17.18
N ASP A 61 21.13 4.82 18.40
CA ASP A 61 19.70 4.94 18.66
C ASP A 61 19.23 6.41 18.74
N TYR A 62 17.94 6.62 19.04
CA TYR A 62 17.35 7.96 19.16
C TYR A 62 17.88 8.78 20.35
N GLN A 63 18.63 8.16 21.27
CA GLN A 63 19.31 8.83 22.39
C GLN A 63 20.79 9.09 22.08
N GLU A 64 21.23 8.86 20.84
CA GLU A 64 22.62 8.95 20.39
C GLU A 64 23.55 7.97 21.13
N GLU A 65 23.00 6.90 21.71
CA GLU A 65 23.81 5.86 22.36
C GLU A 65 24.48 4.97 21.31
N ARG A 66 25.80 4.80 21.42
CA ARG A 66 26.58 3.91 20.55
C ARG A 66 26.49 2.47 21.02
N LEU A 67 25.99 1.59 20.17
CA LEU A 67 25.69 0.20 20.46
C LEU A 67 26.42 -0.73 19.49
N THR A 68 26.93 -1.83 20.03
CA THR A 68 27.39 -3.00 19.26
C THR A 68 26.19 -3.83 18.79
N GLN A 69 26.41 -4.73 17.82
CA GLN A 69 25.37 -5.63 17.32
C GLN A 69 24.68 -6.42 18.45
N THR A 70 25.45 -7.01 19.37
CA THR A 70 24.90 -7.77 20.50
C THR A 70 24.11 -6.87 21.46
N GLN A 71 24.53 -5.63 21.67
CA GLN A 71 23.77 -4.67 22.49
C GLN A 71 22.45 -4.27 21.82
N VAL A 72 22.44 -4.01 20.51
CA VAL A 72 21.20 -3.75 19.76
C VAL A 72 20.27 -4.95 19.85
N ALA A 73 20.79 -6.15 19.57
CA ALA A 73 20.01 -7.37 19.61
C ALA A 73 19.38 -7.57 21.00
N LYS A 74 20.14 -7.40 22.08
CA LYS A 74 19.62 -7.51 23.45
C LYS A 74 18.60 -6.42 23.81
N LYS A 75 18.88 -5.16 23.46
CA LYS A 75 18.05 -3.99 23.83
C LYS A 75 16.72 -3.95 23.08
N TYR A 76 16.72 -4.30 21.80
CA TYR A 76 15.56 -4.11 20.92
C TYR A 76 14.82 -5.40 20.54
N LYS A 77 15.27 -6.59 20.96
CA LYS A 77 14.62 -7.87 20.61
C LYS A 77 13.11 -7.84 20.81
N ASP A 78 12.62 -7.47 21.99
CA ASP A 78 11.19 -7.50 22.29
C ASP A 78 10.38 -6.51 21.44
N LEU A 79 10.95 -5.33 21.14
CA LEU A 79 10.32 -4.34 20.28
C LEU A 79 10.25 -4.84 18.83
N VAL A 80 11.33 -5.42 18.33
CA VAL A 80 11.38 -6.03 17.00
C VAL A 80 10.36 -7.16 16.86
N LEU A 81 10.28 -8.05 17.85
CA LEU A 81 9.32 -9.16 17.83
C LEU A 81 7.87 -8.68 17.86
N LYS A 82 7.55 -7.69 18.69
CA LYS A 82 6.20 -7.09 18.79
C LYS A 82 5.82 -6.29 17.55
N GLY A 83 6.79 -5.67 16.87
CA GLY A 83 6.58 -4.82 15.71
C GLY A 83 6.64 -5.55 14.36
N THR A 84 6.65 -6.88 14.33
CA THR A 84 6.74 -7.69 13.10
C THR A 84 5.67 -8.79 13.08
N LEU A 85 5.51 -9.45 11.94
CA LEU A 85 4.50 -10.48 11.67
C LEU A 85 3.04 -9.98 11.80
N ILE A 86 2.11 -10.92 11.91
CA ILE A 86 0.70 -10.64 12.17
C ILE A 86 0.58 -10.11 13.59
N ARG A 87 -0.03 -8.95 13.72
CA ARG A 87 -0.25 -8.29 15.00
C ARG A 87 -1.47 -7.40 14.92
N ARG A 88 -1.84 -6.80 16.05
CA ARG A 88 -2.92 -5.81 16.11
C ARG A 88 -2.65 -4.68 15.13
N LEU A 89 -3.69 -4.18 14.48
CA LEU A 89 -3.59 -3.01 13.60
C LEU A 89 -3.04 -1.81 14.37
N GLU A 90 -2.00 -1.21 13.81
CA GLU A 90 -1.46 0.08 14.23
C GLU A 90 -2.30 1.21 13.62
N ASP A 91 -2.07 2.44 14.07
CA ASP A 91 -2.76 3.65 13.60
C ASP A 91 -2.00 4.39 12.49
N ASN A 92 -0.91 3.80 11.97
CA ASN A 92 -0.04 4.40 10.97
C ASN A 92 -0.63 4.49 9.55
N LEU A 93 -1.57 3.59 9.20
CA LEU A 93 -2.27 3.62 7.91
C LEU A 93 -3.64 4.29 8.02
N PHE A 94 -4.37 4.00 9.10
CA PHE A 94 -5.65 4.59 9.49
C PHE A 94 -5.90 4.25 10.96
N ASP A 95 -6.77 4.99 11.66
CA ASP A 95 -7.17 4.62 13.03
C ASP A 95 -8.22 3.49 13.00
N PRO A 96 -7.88 2.26 13.41
CA PRO A 96 -8.82 1.13 13.38
C PRO A 96 -9.96 1.29 14.40
N LYS A 97 -9.86 2.23 15.34
CA LYS A 97 -10.96 2.54 16.28
C LYS A 97 -11.89 3.63 15.80
N LYS A 98 -11.50 4.35 14.75
CA LYS A 98 -12.19 5.55 14.27
C LYS A 98 -12.24 5.58 12.74
N VAL A 99 -12.87 4.55 12.17
CA VAL A 99 -13.10 4.44 10.73
C VAL A 99 -14.22 5.39 10.32
N TYR A 100 -13.92 6.34 9.43
CA TYR A 100 -14.87 7.33 8.92
C TYR A 100 -15.90 6.69 7.98
N GLY A 101 -17.15 7.12 8.10
CA GLY A 101 -18.21 6.82 7.15
C GLY A 101 -19.34 7.84 7.23
N HIS A 102 -20.44 7.54 6.54
CA HIS A 102 -21.67 8.32 6.63
C HIS A 102 -22.83 7.48 7.14
N LYS A 103 -23.65 8.06 8.00
CA LYS A 103 -24.96 7.52 8.35
C LYS A 103 -26.03 8.34 7.66
N ARG A 104 -26.92 7.69 6.92
CA ARG A 104 -28.14 8.34 6.42
C ARG A 104 -29.07 8.59 7.60
N VAL A 105 -29.47 9.85 7.77
CA VAL A 105 -30.42 10.28 8.79
C VAL A 105 -31.53 11.07 8.13
N VAL A 106 -32.75 10.85 8.60
CA VAL A 106 -33.92 11.64 8.24
C VAL A 106 -34.15 12.60 9.40
N VAL A 107 -34.13 13.89 9.14
CA VAL A 107 -34.46 14.92 10.13
C VAL A 107 -35.88 15.35 9.88
N GLU A 108 -36.75 15.14 10.87
CA GLU A 108 -38.16 15.52 10.82
C GLU A 108 -38.41 16.71 11.75
N SER A 109 -39.32 17.59 11.36
CA SER A 109 -39.77 18.67 12.23
C SER A 109 -40.54 18.11 13.42
N LYS A 110 -40.17 18.56 14.62
CA LYS A 110 -40.80 18.13 15.87
C LYS A 110 -42.28 18.57 15.95
N ASP A 111 -42.56 19.81 15.56
CA ASP A 111 -43.86 20.45 15.74
C ASP A 111 -44.59 20.67 14.39
N LYS A 112 -44.15 19.98 13.33
CA LYS A 112 -44.60 20.15 11.93
C LYS A 112 -44.40 21.57 11.37
N GLU A 113 -43.54 22.35 12.00
CA GLU A 113 -43.08 23.64 11.47
C GLU A 113 -41.95 23.44 10.45
N ASN A 114 -41.75 24.40 9.55
CA ASN A 114 -40.67 24.32 8.58
C ASN A 114 -39.30 24.40 9.27
N ILE A 115 -38.34 23.60 8.81
CA ILE A 115 -36.96 23.65 9.29
C ILE A 115 -36.22 24.72 8.49
N PHE A 116 -35.64 25.71 9.18
CA PHE A 116 -34.89 26.79 8.54
C PHE A 116 -33.41 26.73 8.87
N PHE A 117 -32.55 26.93 7.86
CA PHE A 117 -31.11 27.15 8.07
C PHE A 117 -30.54 28.11 7.04
N LYS A 118 -29.35 28.65 7.33
CA LYS A 118 -28.60 29.51 6.41
C LYS A 118 -27.48 28.72 5.74
N ILE A 119 -27.30 28.96 4.44
CA ILE A 119 -26.23 28.36 3.63
C ILE A 119 -25.60 29.42 2.72
N ALA A 120 -24.31 29.30 2.43
CA ALA A 120 -23.67 30.17 1.45
C ALA A 120 -24.20 29.85 0.04
N LYS A 121 -24.35 30.87 -0.81
CA LYS A 121 -24.82 30.72 -2.20
C LYS A 121 -24.02 29.69 -2.99
N ARG A 122 -22.70 29.64 -2.76
CA ARG A 122 -21.78 28.70 -3.41
C ARG A 122 -21.94 27.24 -3.00
N ASP A 123 -22.53 26.98 -1.84
CA ASP A 123 -22.72 25.65 -1.27
C ASP A 123 -24.12 25.08 -1.57
N LEU A 124 -24.99 25.87 -2.24
CA LEU A 124 -26.26 25.39 -2.75
C LEU A 124 -26.05 24.30 -3.82
N PRO A 125 -26.82 23.21 -3.79
CA PRO A 125 -26.82 22.22 -4.86
C PRO A 125 -27.14 22.86 -6.23
N SER A 126 -26.51 22.35 -7.29
CA SER A 126 -26.83 22.80 -8.67
C SER A 126 -28.27 22.47 -9.07
N VAL A 127 -28.85 21.43 -8.46
CA VAL A 127 -30.26 21.07 -8.57
C VAL A 127 -30.83 21.13 -7.17
N ILE A 128 -31.67 22.12 -6.91
CA ILE A 128 -32.31 22.33 -5.61
C ILE A 128 -33.30 21.19 -5.36
N PRO A 129 -33.26 20.51 -4.20
CA PRO A 129 -34.26 19.51 -3.84
C PRO A 129 -35.67 20.10 -3.82
N ASP A 130 -36.67 19.34 -4.27
CA ASP A 130 -38.07 19.81 -4.33
C ASP A 130 -38.61 20.25 -2.97
N GLN A 131 -38.12 19.65 -1.88
CA GLN A 131 -38.51 20.02 -0.52
C GLN A 131 -37.82 21.29 0.03
N TRP A 132 -36.97 21.98 -0.75
CA TRP A 132 -36.28 23.20 -0.33
C TRP A 132 -36.93 24.46 -0.91
N ASP A 133 -37.41 25.34 -0.03
CA ASP A 133 -37.78 26.72 -0.37
C ASP A 133 -36.58 27.65 -0.11
N ILE A 134 -36.15 28.40 -1.12
CA ILE A 134 -34.92 29.22 -1.07
C ILE A 134 -35.26 30.69 -1.04
N LYS A 135 -34.89 31.36 0.05
CA LYS A 135 -34.95 32.81 0.17
C LYS A 135 -33.55 33.41 0.10
N TYR A 136 -33.28 34.11 -0.99
CA TYR A 136 -32.02 34.84 -1.17
C TYR A 136 -31.98 36.05 -0.23
N LEU A 137 -30.97 36.11 0.63
CA LEU A 137 -30.73 37.23 1.54
C LEU A 137 -29.66 38.17 0.95
N ASP A 138 -29.49 39.35 1.55
CA ASP A 138 -28.44 40.30 1.19
C ASP A 138 -27.04 39.68 1.42
N GLY A 139 -26.13 39.94 0.48
CA GLY A 139 -24.79 39.35 0.47
C GLY A 139 -24.74 37.96 -0.19
N ASP A 140 -23.92 37.07 0.36
CA ASP A 140 -23.57 35.77 -0.25
C ASP A 140 -24.22 34.56 0.46
N VAL A 141 -25.33 34.81 1.16
CA VAL A 141 -26.05 33.85 2.00
C VAL A 141 -27.50 33.70 1.53
N CYS A 142 -28.02 32.49 1.63
CA CYS A 142 -29.44 32.18 1.46
C CYS A 142 -30.00 31.55 2.73
N GLU A 143 -31.30 31.72 2.94
CA GLU A 143 -32.09 30.95 3.89
C GLU A 143 -32.80 29.84 3.12
N VAL A 144 -32.75 28.62 3.68
CA VAL A 144 -33.42 27.43 3.16
C VAL A 144 -34.50 27.05 4.14
N GLY A 145 -35.76 26.99 3.69
CA GLY A 145 -36.88 26.40 4.39
C GLY A 145 -37.14 24.98 3.88
N ILE A 146 -37.41 24.04 4.79
CA ILE A 146 -37.74 22.65 4.44
C ILE A 146 -39.09 22.28 5.04
N GLU A 147 -39.98 21.74 4.20
CA GLU A 147 -41.27 21.20 4.63
C GLU A 147 -41.14 19.74 5.09
N ASN A 148 -41.64 19.44 6.29
CA ASN A 148 -41.69 18.11 6.92
C ASN A 148 -40.33 17.50 7.31
N SER A 149 -39.56 17.02 6.33
CA SER A 149 -38.34 16.25 6.58
C SER A 149 -37.29 16.38 5.49
N VAL A 150 -36.04 16.11 5.87
CA VAL A 150 -34.88 16.14 4.98
C VAL A 150 -33.92 15.01 5.28
N ASP A 151 -33.39 14.44 4.21
CA ASP A 151 -32.34 13.43 4.26
C ASP A 151 -30.96 14.08 4.30
N PHE A 152 -30.15 13.67 5.28
CA PHE A 152 -28.74 14.02 5.35
C PHE A 152 -27.86 12.77 5.42
N LEU A 153 -26.66 12.90 4.88
CA LEU A 153 -25.55 12.02 5.21
C LEU A 153 -24.70 12.74 6.27
N ILE A 154 -24.68 12.20 7.48
CA ILE A 154 -23.86 12.76 8.56
C ILE A 154 -22.58 11.94 8.74
N PRO A 155 -21.42 12.58 8.98
CA PRO A 155 -20.21 11.88 9.38
C PRO A 155 -20.43 11.00 10.60
N THR A 156 -19.94 9.77 10.53
CA THR A 156 -19.93 8.84 11.66
C THR A 156 -18.59 8.13 11.73
N TYR A 157 -18.31 7.54 12.89
CA TYR A 157 -17.09 6.77 13.14
C TYR A 157 -17.44 5.44 13.75
N THR A 158 -16.83 4.38 13.23
CA THR A 158 -17.03 3.02 13.72
C THR A 158 -15.68 2.37 14.02
N GLU A 159 -15.69 1.33 14.86
CA GLU A 159 -14.52 0.50 15.09
C GLU A 159 -14.43 -0.57 13.99
N GLN A 160 -13.26 -0.76 13.38
CA GLN A 160 -13.03 -1.83 12.40
C GLN A 160 -13.32 -3.19 13.05
N ALA A 161 -14.12 -4.06 12.43
CA ALA A 161 -14.41 -5.38 12.99
C ALA A 161 -13.14 -6.24 13.15
N VAL A 162 -12.33 -6.33 12.09
CA VAL A 162 -11.03 -7.01 12.10
C VAL A 162 -9.99 -6.16 12.84
N LYS A 163 -9.30 -6.77 13.81
CA LYS A 163 -8.36 -6.06 14.71
C LYS A 163 -6.88 -6.35 14.44
N ALA A 164 -6.56 -7.25 13.52
CA ALA A 164 -5.20 -7.69 13.25
C ALA A 164 -4.93 -7.85 11.76
N GLY A 165 -3.66 -7.75 11.37
CA GLY A 165 -3.22 -7.92 9.99
C GLY A 165 -1.70 -8.07 9.89
N GLY A 166 -1.25 -8.64 8.77
CA GLY A 166 0.16 -8.66 8.41
C GLY A 166 0.61 -7.28 7.95
N GLN A 167 1.27 -6.54 8.84
CA GLN A 167 1.73 -5.18 8.59
C GLN A 167 3.25 -5.18 8.43
N LEU A 168 3.80 -4.35 7.53
CA LEU A 168 5.26 -4.12 7.46
C LEU A 168 5.84 -3.83 8.85
N PRO A 169 7.13 -4.12 9.10
CA PRO A 169 7.75 -3.85 10.39
C PRO A 169 7.47 -2.41 10.87
N THR A 170 7.04 -2.26 12.13
CA THR A 170 6.71 -0.94 12.71
C THR A 170 7.84 0.06 12.48
N GLY A 171 7.52 1.28 12.03
CA GLY A 171 8.52 2.31 11.72
C GLY A 171 9.13 2.22 10.31
N PHE A 172 9.01 1.09 9.62
CA PHE A 172 9.40 1.00 8.21
C PHE A 172 8.42 1.78 7.32
N ASP A 173 8.93 2.80 6.67
CA ASP A 173 8.19 3.65 5.74
C ASP A 173 8.76 3.54 4.32
N PRO A 174 8.06 2.83 3.41
CA PRO A 174 8.43 2.74 2.00
C PRO A 174 8.48 4.10 1.30
N SER A 175 7.66 5.06 1.71
CA SER A 175 7.55 6.35 1.03
C SER A 175 8.80 7.22 1.24
N ALA A 176 9.54 7.02 2.32
CA ALA A 176 10.77 7.74 2.64
C ALA A 176 12.02 7.24 1.89
N GLN A 177 11.92 6.14 1.14
CA GLN A 177 13.09 5.51 0.50
C GLN A 177 13.42 6.09 -0.89
N TYR A 178 12.50 6.86 -1.47
CA TYR A 178 12.66 7.48 -2.79
C TYR A 178 11.63 8.61 -2.95
N ASN A 179 11.67 9.35 -4.07
CA ASN A 179 10.65 10.36 -4.36
C ASN A 179 9.30 9.70 -4.73
N SER A 180 8.49 9.43 -3.70
CA SER A 180 7.25 8.65 -3.78
C SER A 180 5.97 9.50 -3.87
N ARG A 181 6.10 10.80 -4.17
CA ARG A 181 4.98 11.75 -4.13
C ARG A 181 3.83 11.28 -5.04
N PHE A 182 2.64 11.13 -4.47
CA PHE A 182 1.43 10.63 -5.14
C PHE A 182 1.47 9.16 -5.58
N HIS A 183 2.47 8.38 -5.20
CA HIS A 183 2.48 6.94 -5.48
C HIS A 183 1.65 6.21 -4.44
N PRO A 184 0.64 5.42 -4.83
CA PRO A 184 -0.04 4.52 -3.93
C PRO A 184 0.94 3.58 -3.23
N ARG A 185 0.60 3.16 -2.00
CA ARG A 185 1.48 2.33 -1.17
C ARG A 185 1.91 1.03 -1.86
N GLY A 186 1.04 0.40 -2.65
CA GLY A 186 1.40 -0.81 -3.40
C GLY A 186 2.46 -0.55 -4.47
N LEU A 187 2.46 0.62 -5.13
CA LEU A 187 3.53 0.99 -6.08
C LEU A 187 4.84 1.31 -5.38
N GLN A 188 4.79 1.91 -4.19
CA GLN A 188 5.99 2.08 -3.35
C GLN A 188 6.63 0.72 -3.02
N LEU A 189 5.81 -0.27 -2.66
CA LEU A 189 6.27 -1.62 -2.38
C LEU A 189 6.76 -2.36 -3.63
N ALA A 190 6.11 -2.16 -4.78
CA ALA A 190 6.54 -2.75 -6.05
C ALA A 190 7.96 -2.30 -6.43
N LEU A 191 8.22 -0.99 -6.36
CA LEU A 191 9.53 -0.41 -6.67
C LEU A 191 10.59 -0.90 -5.69
N LEU A 192 10.36 -0.82 -4.39
CA LEU A 192 11.33 -1.28 -3.40
C LEU A 192 11.59 -2.78 -3.49
N GLY A 193 10.54 -3.59 -3.69
CA GLY A 193 10.69 -5.03 -3.81
C GLY A 193 11.45 -5.45 -5.07
N ALA A 194 11.21 -4.79 -6.20
CA ALA A 194 11.97 -5.04 -7.42
C ALA A 194 13.45 -4.62 -7.27
N SER A 195 13.72 -3.47 -6.66
CA SER A 195 15.08 -3.02 -6.38
C SER A 195 15.82 -3.98 -5.43
N ASP A 196 15.16 -4.45 -4.37
CA ASP A 196 15.72 -5.46 -3.46
C ASP A 196 16.02 -6.78 -4.19
N ALA A 197 15.11 -7.21 -5.07
CA ALA A 197 15.30 -8.43 -5.86
C ALA A 197 16.46 -8.31 -6.86
N LEU A 198 16.57 -7.20 -7.57
CA LEU A 198 17.67 -6.96 -8.52
C LEU A 198 19.02 -6.84 -7.80
N ALA A 199 19.07 -6.10 -6.69
CA ALA A 199 20.28 -5.99 -5.88
C ALA A 199 20.75 -7.36 -5.35
N SER A 200 19.81 -8.26 -5.03
CA SER A 200 20.15 -9.61 -4.53
C SER A 200 20.90 -10.49 -5.53
N ILE A 201 20.86 -10.16 -6.84
CA ILE A 201 21.56 -10.90 -7.88
C ILE A 201 23.09 -10.73 -7.75
N GLY A 202 23.55 -9.61 -7.19
CA GLY A 202 24.98 -9.28 -7.12
C GLY A 202 25.62 -8.92 -8.47
N ILE A 203 24.80 -8.69 -9.50
CA ILE A 203 25.22 -8.27 -10.84
C ILE A 203 24.48 -6.95 -11.16
N PRO A 204 25.20 -5.87 -11.53
CA PRO A 204 24.57 -4.62 -11.95
C PRO A 204 23.58 -4.84 -13.11
N TRP A 205 22.42 -4.21 -13.05
CA TRP A 205 21.35 -4.38 -14.03
C TRP A 205 21.82 -4.09 -15.46
N GLU A 206 22.66 -3.07 -15.64
CA GLU A 206 23.19 -2.64 -16.93
C GLU A 206 24.00 -3.75 -17.61
N LYS A 207 24.71 -4.58 -16.82
CA LYS A 207 25.46 -5.73 -17.33
C LYS A 207 24.52 -6.85 -17.78
N ILE A 208 23.40 -7.05 -17.08
CA ILE A 208 22.37 -8.02 -17.48
C ILE A 208 21.69 -7.54 -18.76
N ALA A 209 21.23 -6.30 -18.79
CA ALA A 209 20.52 -5.69 -19.91
C ALA A 209 21.37 -5.66 -21.19
N SER A 210 22.68 -5.36 -21.09
CA SER A 210 23.61 -5.39 -22.25
C SER A 210 23.93 -6.80 -22.77
N SER A 211 23.56 -7.85 -22.03
CA SER A 211 23.81 -9.25 -22.41
C SER A 211 22.63 -9.90 -23.13
N VAL A 212 21.52 -9.18 -23.32
CA VAL A 212 20.29 -9.67 -23.95
C VAL A 212 19.75 -8.62 -24.91
N HIS A 213 18.91 -9.07 -25.84
CA HIS A 213 18.19 -8.15 -26.72
C HIS A 213 17.10 -7.39 -25.93
N PRO A 214 16.78 -6.12 -26.26
CA PRO A 214 15.80 -5.35 -25.49
C PRO A 214 14.40 -5.99 -25.36
N ASP A 215 13.98 -6.78 -26.35
CA ASP A 215 12.71 -7.52 -26.36
C ASP A 215 12.76 -8.87 -25.60
N GLU A 216 13.95 -9.30 -25.15
CA GLU A 216 14.15 -10.50 -24.34
C GLU A 216 13.98 -10.26 -22.84
N VAL A 217 13.76 -9.01 -22.41
CA VAL A 217 13.41 -8.66 -21.03
C VAL A 217 11.89 -8.62 -20.87
N GLY A 218 11.38 -9.25 -19.81
CA GLY A 218 9.96 -9.24 -19.47
C GLY A 218 9.70 -8.83 -18.03
N VAL A 219 8.69 -7.97 -17.80
CA VAL A 219 8.21 -7.62 -16.46
C VAL A 219 6.79 -8.16 -16.27
N TYR A 220 6.60 -8.97 -15.23
CA TYR A 220 5.36 -9.65 -14.92
C TYR A 220 4.94 -9.28 -13.50
N GLY A 221 3.92 -8.43 -13.37
CA GLY A 221 3.55 -7.84 -12.08
C GLY A 221 2.08 -7.46 -12.04
N THR A 222 1.45 -7.60 -10.87
CA THR A 222 0.06 -7.19 -10.71
C THR A 222 -0.32 -6.89 -9.26
N SER A 223 -1.51 -6.31 -9.10
CA SER A 223 -2.31 -6.36 -7.87
C SER A 223 -3.74 -6.78 -8.21
N ILE A 224 -4.38 -7.59 -7.38
CA ILE A 224 -5.74 -8.09 -7.56
C ILE A 224 -6.75 -6.94 -7.59
N MET A 225 -6.67 -6.05 -6.60
CA MET A 225 -7.67 -4.97 -6.43
C MET A 225 -7.24 -3.64 -7.06
N GLY A 226 -6.14 -3.61 -7.81
CA GLY A 226 -5.53 -2.34 -8.18
C GLY A 226 -4.87 -1.67 -6.97
N GLN A 227 -4.73 -0.35 -7.01
CA GLN A 227 -4.13 0.42 -5.92
C GLN A 227 -5.23 1.14 -5.13
N VAL A 228 -5.60 0.60 -3.97
CA VAL A 228 -6.81 1.01 -3.22
C VAL A 228 -6.60 2.13 -2.20
N SER A 229 -5.40 2.70 -2.09
CA SER A 229 -5.15 3.87 -1.23
C SER A 229 -5.73 5.17 -1.84
N LYS A 230 -5.70 6.27 -1.08
CA LYS A 230 -6.24 7.57 -1.50
C LYS A 230 -5.60 8.10 -2.80
N GLU A 231 -4.34 7.76 -3.05
CA GLU A 231 -3.59 8.15 -4.25
C GLU A 231 -4.02 7.39 -5.51
N GLY A 232 -4.76 6.28 -5.37
CA GLY A 232 -5.25 5.44 -6.47
C GLY A 232 -6.78 5.34 -6.51
N LEU A 233 -7.29 4.12 -6.67
CA LEU A 233 -8.72 3.81 -6.78
C LEU A 233 -9.53 4.22 -5.54
N GLY A 234 -8.93 4.20 -4.35
CA GLY A 234 -9.61 4.63 -3.13
C GLY A 234 -10.08 6.09 -3.23
N GLY A 235 -9.16 6.99 -3.60
CA GLY A 235 -9.52 8.39 -3.81
C GLY A 235 -10.37 8.62 -5.06
N LEU A 236 -10.16 7.86 -6.14
CA LEU A 236 -10.99 7.93 -7.34
C LEU A 236 -12.47 7.70 -7.02
N LEU A 237 -12.76 6.62 -6.29
CA LEU A 237 -14.12 6.16 -6.02
C LEU A 237 -14.80 6.98 -4.91
N GLN A 238 -14.03 7.53 -3.97
CA GLN A 238 -14.57 8.21 -2.80
C GLN A 238 -14.62 9.73 -2.90
N ALA A 239 -13.76 10.38 -3.71
CA ALA A 239 -13.59 11.84 -3.67
C ALA A 239 -14.91 12.59 -3.82
N ARG A 240 -15.73 12.25 -4.83
CA ARG A 240 -17.02 12.92 -5.05
C ARG A 240 -18.00 12.74 -3.88
N LEU A 241 -18.00 11.57 -3.25
CA LEU A 241 -18.87 11.28 -2.10
C LEU A 241 -18.42 12.03 -0.83
N LEU A 242 -17.13 12.35 -0.73
CA LEU A 242 -16.55 13.13 0.36
C LEU A 242 -16.56 14.65 0.10
N GLY A 243 -17.13 15.11 -1.01
CA GLY A 243 -17.07 16.53 -1.41
C GLY A 243 -15.67 16.98 -1.88
N GLU A 244 -14.77 16.05 -2.15
CA GLU A 244 -13.45 16.29 -2.72
C GLU A 244 -13.48 16.17 -4.25
N ARG A 245 -12.42 16.65 -4.91
CA ARG A 245 -12.21 16.44 -6.36
C ARG A 245 -11.27 15.27 -6.60
N THR A 246 -11.63 14.41 -7.54
CA THR A 246 -10.71 13.41 -8.10
C THR A 246 -9.51 14.11 -8.76
N THR A 247 -8.31 13.58 -8.54
CA THR A 247 -7.08 14.09 -9.17
C THR A 247 -6.83 13.41 -10.52
N SER A 248 -6.04 14.05 -11.38
CA SER A 248 -5.67 13.50 -12.69
C SER A 248 -4.85 12.20 -12.62
N LYS A 249 -4.28 11.86 -11.45
CA LYS A 249 -3.40 10.69 -11.27
C LYS A 249 -4.11 9.46 -10.74
N GLN A 250 -5.19 9.62 -9.98
CA GLN A 250 -5.82 8.52 -9.22
C GLN A 250 -6.26 7.34 -10.09
N TYR A 251 -6.83 7.60 -11.27
CA TYR A 251 -7.21 6.52 -12.17
C TYR A 251 -5.99 5.79 -12.73
N ALA A 252 -5.03 6.53 -13.29
CA ALA A 252 -3.83 5.95 -13.89
C ALA A 252 -3.02 5.16 -12.85
N MET A 253 -2.73 5.75 -11.69
CA MET A 253 -1.99 5.09 -10.61
C MET A 253 -2.79 3.94 -9.96
N GLY A 254 -4.11 3.92 -10.13
CA GLY A 254 -5.02 2.94 -9.56
C GLY A 254 -5.00 1.57 -10.24
N LEU A 255 -4.52 1.49 -11.49
CA LEU A 255 -4.63 0.27 -12.29
C LEU A 255 -3.84 -0.90 -11.71
N ASN A 256 -4.36 -2.12 -11.88
CA ASN A 256 -3.72 -3.35 -11.44
C ASN A 256 -2.44 -3.70 -12.21
N THR A 257 -2.22 -3.08 -13.37
CA THR A 257 -1.01 -3.23 -14.18
C THR A 257 0.16 -2.39 -13.65
N MET A 258 -0.14 -1.33 -12.90
CA MET A 258 0.85 -0.33 -12.48
C MET A 258 2.05 -0.90 -11.72
N PRO A 259 1.95 -1.97 -10.91
CA PRO A 259 3.14 -2.62 -10.36
C PRO A 259 4.15 -3.06 -11.44
N ALA A 260 3.69 -3.67 -12.54
CA ALA A 260 4.58 -4.05 -13.65
C ALA A 260 5.06 -2.83 -14.42
N ASP A 261 4.15 -1.89 -14.74
CA ASP A 261 4.46 -0.70 -15.53
C ASP A 261 5.50 0.19 -14.81
N PHE A 262 5.42 0.32 -13.48
CA PHE A 262 6.35 1.09 -12.66
C PHE A 262 7.72 0.45 -12.58
N ILE A 263 7.78 -0.88 -12.38
CA ILE A 263 9.05 -1.61 -12.42
C ILE A 263 9.70 -1.41 -13.79
N ASN A 264 8.90 -1.55 -14.85
CA ASN A 264 9.40 -1.38 -16.21
C ASN A 264 9.96 0.03 -16.46
N ALA A 265 9.18 1.07 -16.13
CA ALA A 265 9.54 2.46 -16.42
C ALA A 265 10.65 3.02 -15.51
N TYR A 266 10.66 2.66 -14.21
CA TYR A 266 11.47 3.35 -13.20
C TYR A 266 12.56 2.48 -12.54
N VAL A 267 12.54 1.16 -12.75
CA VAL A 267 13.55 0.26 -12.18
C VAL A 267 14.43 -0.31 -13.28
N VAL A 268 13.84 -0.95 -14.28
CA VAL A 268 14.61 -1.67 -15.32
C VAL A 268 14.77 -0.89 -16.62
N GLY A 269 13.94 0.13 -16.87
CA GLY A 269 13.99 0.94 -18.09
C GLY A 269 13.82 0.11 -19.36
N SER A 270 12.97 -0.93 -19.34
CA SER A 270 12.86 -1.90 -20.43
C SER A 270 11.81 -1.48 -21.47
N VAL A 271 12.09 -1.79 -22.73
CA VAL A 271 11.14 -1.67 -23.86
C VAL A 271 10.57 -3.04 -24.25
N GLY A 272 10.87 -4.06 -23.46
CA GLY A 272 10.47 -5.44 -23.70
C GLY A 272 9.04 -5.73 -23.24
N HIS A 273 8.76 -7.01 -22.98
CA HIS A 273 7.43 -7.48 -22.66
C HIS A 273 6.96 -7.00 -21.28
N THR A 274 5.68 -6.65 -21.14
CA THR A 274 5.05 -6.36 -19.86
C THR A 274 3.71 -7.08 -19.79
N ALA A 275 3.42 -7.71 -18.65
CA ALA A 275 2.16 -8.39 -18.41
C ALA A 275 1.68 -8.26 -16.96
N ALA A 276 0.37 -8.15 -16.81
CA ALA A 276 -0.34 -8.25 -15.54
C ALA A 276 -1.42 -9.31 -15.68
N ILE A 277 -1.36 -10.35 -14.85
CA ILE A 277 -2.29 -11.49 -14.90
C ILE A 277 -2.84 -11.71 -13.49
N THR A 278 -4.15 -11.52 -13.33
CA THR A 278 -4.83 -11.65 -12.03
C THR A 278 -5.62 -12.95 -11.95
N GLY A 279 -5.41 -13.70 -10.87
CA GLY A 279 -6.11 -14.95 -10.54
C GLY A 279 -6.53 -15.00 -9.07
N ALA A 280 -7.14 -13.91 -8.58
CA ALA A 280 -7.41 -13.69 -7.15
C ALA A 280 -6.14 -13.93 -6.30
N CYS A 281 -6.25 -14.60 -5.15
CA CYS A 281 -5.12 -14.86 -4.24
C CYS A 281 -3.97 -15.68 -4.89
N ALA A 282 -4.20 -16.31 -6.04
CA ALA A 282 -3.18 -17.06 -6.77
C ALA A 282 -2.42 -16.22 -7.81
N SER A 283 -2.65 -14.90 -7.90
CA SER A 283 -2.12 -14.03 -8.98
C SER A 283 -0.61 -14.14 -9.19
N PHE A 284 0.19 -14.28 -8.14
CA PHE A 284 1.64 -14.50 -8.27
C PHE A 284 1.98 -15.73 -9.14
N LEU A 285 1.26 -16.84 -8.95
CA LEU A 285 1.49 -18.07 -9.73
C LEU A 285 1.08 -17.91 -11.19
N TYR A 286 0.09 -17.05 -11.48
CA TYR A 286 -0.36 -16.77 -12.85
C TYR A 286 0.69 -15.96 -13.61
N VAL A 287 1.23 -14.90 -13.00
CA VAL A 287 2.33 -14.13 -13.61
C VAL A 287 3.61 -14.96 -13.74
N LEU A 288 3.91 -15.82 -12.75
CA LEU A 288 5.01 -16.78 -12.83
C LEU A 288 4.85 -17.77 -13.98
N GLN A 289 3.64 -18.31 -14.17
CA GLN A 289 3.33 -19.21 -15.27
C GLN A 289 3.56 -18.53 -16.63
N GLY A 290 3.10 -17.29 -16.80
CA GLY A 290 3.33 -16.51 -18.02
C GLY A 290 4.81 -16.33 -18.32
N ALA A 291 5.60 -15.93 -17.32
CA ALA A 291 7.05 -15.77 -17.46
C ALA A 291 7.77 -17.08 -17.80
N VAL A 292 7.39 -18.19 -17.16
CA VAL A 292 7.96 -19.53 -17.43
C VAL A 292 7.68 -19.96 -18.88
N GLN A 293 6.47 -19.72 -19.39
CA GLN A 293 6.12 -20.03 -20.78
C GLN A 293 6.93 -19.19 -21.77
N ASP A 294 7.13 -17.91 -21.48
CA ASP A 294 7.92 -17.00 -22.31
C ASP A 294 9.42 -17.33 -22.32
N ILE A 295 9.98 -17.77 -21.19
CA ILE A 295 11.37 -18.27 -21.14
C ILE A 295 11.52 -19.58 -21.92
N LYS A 296 10.62 -20.55 -21.67
CA LYS A 296 10.70 -21.87 -22.34
C LYS A 296 10.53 -21.79 -23.86
N SER A 297 9.75 -20.82 -24.34
CA SER A 297 9.54 -20.58 -25.77
C SER A 297 10.66 -19.77 -26.42
N GLY A 298 11.67 -19.34 -25.65
CA GLY A 298 12.79 -18.53 -26.16
C GLY A 298 12.43 -17.08 -26.45
N ARG A 299 11.21 -16.65 -26.10
CA ARG A 299 10.78 -15.26 -26.27
C ARG A 299 11.54 -14.33 -25.32
N ARG A 300 11.83 -14.78 -24.10
CA ARG A 300 12.39 -13.99 -22.98
C ARG A 300 13.61 -14.71 -22.42
N ARG A 301 14.61 -13.95 -22.01
CA ARG A 301 15.82 -14.45 -21.33
C ARG A 301 15.94 -13.96 -19.90
N VAL A 302 15.36 -12.80 -19.60
CA VAL A 302 15.31 -12.22 -18.25
C VAL A 302 13.87 -11.86 -17.94
N ALA A 303 13.35 -12.36 -16.82
CA ALA A 303 12.00 -12.07 -16.37
C ALA A 303 12.02 -11.55 -14.92
N ILE A 304 11.43 -10.38 -14.69
CA ILE A 304 11.15 -9.84 -13.36
C ILE A 304 9.71 -10.19 -13.04
N ILE A 305 9.48 -10.92 -11.95
CA ILE A 305 8.19 -11.52 -11.63
C ILE A 305 7.80 -11.15 -10.20
N GLY A 306 6.59 -10.65 -9.99
CA GLY A 306 6.14 -10.30 -8.65
C GLY A 306 4.68 -9.91 -8.54
N SER A 307 4.28 -9.48 -7.36
CA SER A 307 2.97 -8.89 -7.08
C SER A 307 3.13 -7.91 -5.93
N ALA A 308 2.36 -6.81 -5.95
CA ALA A 308 2.46 -5.79 -4.92
C ALA A 308 1.07 -5.39 -4.43
N GLU A 309 0.78 -5.76 -3.18
CA GLU A 309 -0.52 -5.52 -2.55
C GLU A 309 -0.39 -4.65 -1.32
N ALA A 310 -1.27 -3.67 -1.22
CA ALA A 310 -1.40 -2.79 -0.06
C ALA A 310 -2.86 -2.67 0.37
N GLY A 311 -3.49 -3.83 0.60
CA GLY A 311 -4.92 -3.95 0.88
C GLY A 311 -5.35 -3.65 2.32
N LEU A 312 -4.45 -3.23 3.22
CA LEU A 312 -4.81 -2.83 4.59
C LEU A 312 -5.49 -1.46 4.60
N THR A 313 -6.72 -1.41 4.11
CA THR A 313 -7.60 -0.25 4.10
C THR A 313 -8.95 -0.63 4.71
N PRO A 314 -9.70 0.32 5.30
CA PRO A 314 -10.99 0.00 5.92
C PRO A 314 -11.96 -0.72 4.96
N ALA A 315 -12.09 -0.21 3.73
CA ALA A 315 -13.02 -0.74 2.73
C ALA A 315 -12.71 -2.20 2.33
N VAL A 316 -11.43 -2.53 2.12
CA VAL A 316 -11.03 -3.91 1.81
C VAL A 316 -11.29 -4.84 2.97
N MET A 317 -10.93 -4.41 4.18
CA MET A 317 -11.09 -5.22 5.39
C MET A 317 -12.57 -5.47 5.70
N GLU A 318 -13.43 -4.47 5.53
CA GLU A 318 -14.88 -4.59 5.65
C GLU A 318 -15.48 -5.51 4.56
N GLY A 319 -14.98 -5.41 3.32
CA GLY A 319 -15.35 -6.31 2.23
C GLY A 319 -15.10 -7.77 2.59
N PHE A 320 -13.91 -8.11 3.07
CA PHE A 320 -13.61 -9.46 3.53
C PHE A 320 -14.43 -9.87 4.77
N THR A 321 -14.61 -8.97 5.74
CA THR A 321 -15.43 -9.25 6.94
C THR A 321 -16.87 -9.63 6.55
N SER A 322 -17.41 -8.98 5.52
CA SER A 322 -18.77 -9.23 5.05
C SER A 322 -18.93 -10.60 4.38
N MET A 323 -17.84 -11.24 3.96
CA MET A 323 -17.83 -12.57 3.37
C MET A 323 -17.81 -13.70 4.41
N GLY A 324 -17.57 -13.37 5.70
CA GLY A 324 -17.36 -14.33 6.80
C GLY A 324 -15.89 -14.62 7.07
#